data_AF-A0A366ZFA7-F1
#
_entry.id   AF-A0A366ZFA7-F1
#
_cell.length_a   1.000
_cell.length_b   1.000
_cell.length_c   1.000
_cell.angle_alpha   90.00
_cell.angle_beta   90.00
_cell.angle_gamma   90.00
#
_symmetry.space_group_name_H-M   'P 1'
#
loop_
_entity.id
_entity.type
_entity.pdbx_description
1 polymer ?
#
loop_
_entity_poly.entity_id
_entity_poly.type
_entity_poly.pdbx_seq_one_letter_code
_entity_poly.pdbx_strand_id
1 'polypeptide(L)'
;MSGIAVVDQPDADRVVVWHVSVGDGLESTMAGAWVLPADDEWIEQLLIGRLLVTTDAAAGRFGVGADARALAAAVQGEVDALDRAFTAHLATLPSSRRQLVRPRWPRVPGEATPTTAGDPVASGALTLARWLSDLLVAWGKVEGLRLARPFLEAHGGAAARTYPPGWPGSVETTGAAA
;
A
#
# COMPACT_ATOMS: atom_id res chain seq x y z
N MET A 1 7.33 2.40 -14.27
CA MET A 1 6.06 1.84 -13.75
C MET A 1 6.37 1.28 -12.37
N SER A 2 6.04 2.02 -11.32
CA SER A 2 6.37 1.64 -9.94
C SER A 2 5.31 0.65 -9.46
N GLY A 3 5.63 -0.64 -9.42
CA GLY A 3 4.71 -1.70 -8.97
C GLY A 3 5.13 -2.27 -7.63
N ILE A 4 4.19 -2.93 -6.94
CA ILE A 4 4.49 -3.74 -5.76
C ILE A 4 4.57 -5.20 -6.19
N ALA A 5 5.55 -5.93 -5.66
CA ALA A 5 5.60 -7.38 -5.74
C ALA A 5 5.40 -7.96 -4.35
N VAL A 6 4.38 -8.79 -4.19
CA VAL A 6 4.20 -9.62 -3.02
C VAL A 6 4.94 -10.93 -3.24
N VAL A 7 5.83 -11.28 -2.34
CA VAL A 7 6.64 -12.49 -2.42
C VAL A 7 6.32 -13.40 -1.25
N ASP A 8 6.06 -14.66 -1.56
CA ASP A 8 5.83 -15.72 -0.59
C ASP A 8 6.73 -16.92 -0.93
N GLN A 9 7.13 -17.67 0.09
CA GLN A 9 7.92 -18.90 -0.05
C GLN A 9 7.27 -19.97 0.83
N PRO A 10 6.15 -20.57 0.38
CA PRO A 10 5.36 -21.48 1.20
C PRO A 10 6.09 -22.78 1.55
N ASP A 11 7.07 -23.17 0.73
CA ASP A 11 7.95 -24.32 0.97
C ASP A 11 9.37 -24.05 0.41
N ALA A 12 10.30 -24.98 0.66
CA ALA A 12 11.70 -24.81 0.28
C ALA A 12 11.92 -24.81 -1.25
N ASP A 13 10.99 -25.40 -2.00
CA ASP A 13 11.14 -25.69 -3.43
C ASP A 13 10.38 -24.70 -4.32
N ARG A 14 9.52 -23.84 -3.74
CA ARG A 14 8.67 -22.93 -4.50
C ARG A 14 8.66 -21.51 -3.97
N VAL A 15 8.69 -20.57 -4.90
CA VAL A 15 8.51 -19.14 -4.66
C VAL A 15 7.27 -18.68 -5.41
N VAL A 16 6.43 -17.90 -4.73
CA VAL A 16 5.26 -17.27 -5.31
C VAL A 16 5.51 -15.78 -5.41
N VAL A 17 5.34 -15.22 -6.61
CA VAL A 17 5.41 -13.79 -6.85
C VAL A 17 4.06 -13.31 -7.35
N TRP A 18 3.52 -12.27 -6.72
CA TRP A 18 2.25 -11.65 -7.11
C TRP A 18 2.45 -10.17 -7.33
N HIS A 19 2.15 -9.68 -8.54
CA HIS A 19 2.27 -8.26 -8.84
C HIS A 19 0.98 -7.52 -8.49
N VAL A 20 1.13 -6.45 -7.71
CA VAL A 20 0.06 -5.48 -7.38
C VAL A 20 0.38 -4.18 -8.10
N SER A 21 -0.51 -3.74 -8.99
CA SER A 21 -0.34 -2.49 -9.73
C SER A 21 -0.64 -1.29 -8.84
N VAL A 22 0.20 -0.26 -8.91
CA VAL A 22 -0.01 1.03 -8.25
C VAL A 22 -0.06 2.09 -9.35
N GLY A 23 -1.24 2.60 -9.73
CA GLY A 23 -1.36 3.46 -10.92
C GLY A 23 -2.71 4.12 -11.18
N ASP A 24 -2.69 5.04 -12.15
CA ASP A 24 -3.32 6.37 -12.33
C ASP A 24 -4.84 6.58 -12.10
N GLY A 25 -5.40 6.05 -11.01
CA GLY A 25 -6.79 6.31 -10.64
C GLY A 25 -7.81 5.36 -11.28
N LEU A 26 -7.33 4.29 -11.90
CA LEU A 26 -8.13 3.11 -12.18
C LEU A 26 -7.74 2.04 -11.17
N GLU A 27 -8.76 1.39 -10.63
CA GLU A 27 -8.72 0.33 -9.61
C GLU A 27 -7.42 -0.49 -9.68
N SER A 28 -6.75 -0.67 -8.54
CA SER A 28 -5.55 -1.51 -8.39
C SER A 28 -5.82 -2.89 -9.03
N THR A 29 -5.34 -3.09 -10.25
CA THR A 29 -5.50 -4.34 -10.98
C THR A 29 -4.37 -5.28 -10.56
N MET A 30 -4.73 -6.49 -10.14
CA MET A 30 -3.76 -7.56 -9.91
C MET A 30 -3.09 -7.90 -11.25
N ALA A 31 -1.77 -7.69 -11.34
CA ALA A 31 -1.03 -7.66 -12.61
C ALA A 31 -0.38 -9.01 -12.98
N GLY A 32 -0.72 -10.09 -12.28
CA GLY A 32 -0.25 -11.45 -12.56
C GLY A 32 0.29 -12.15 -11.32
N ALA A 33 0.30 -13.49 -11.38
CA ALA A 33 0.80 -14.38 -10.35
C ALA A 33 1.66 -15.49 -10.97
N TRP A 34 2.78 -15.80 -10.33
CA TRP A 34 3.72 -16.83 -10.73
C TRP A 34 4.03 -17.74 -9.56
N VAL A 35 4.03 -19.04 -9.79
CA VAL A 35 4.55 -20.06 -8.87
C VAL A 35 5.74 -20.68 -9.59
N LEU A 36 6.93 -20.48 -9.04
CA LEU A 36 8.19 -20.85 -9.68
C LEU A 36 8.98 -21.80 -8.78
N PRO A 37 9.81 -22.69 -9.34
CA PRO A 37 10.86 -23.36 -8.59
C PRO A 37 11.72 -22.36 -7.82
N ALA A 38 12.19 -22.73 -6.63
CA ALA A 38 12.95 -21.82 -5.78
C ALA A 38 14.29 -21.39 -6.39
N ASP A 39 14.85 -22.12 -7.34
CA ASP A 39 16.10 -21.81 -8.04
C ASP A 39 15.89 -21.15 -9.41
N ASP A 40 14.64 -20.82 -9.76
CA ASP A 40 14.30 -20.23 -11.06
C ASP A 40 14.90 -18.82 -11.21
N GLU A 41 15.70 -18.62 -12.25
CA GLU A 41 16.37 -17.35 -12.57
C GLU A 41 15.38 -16.21 -12.89
N TRP A 42 14.14 -16.54 -13.25
CA TRP A 42 13.11 -15.56 -13.58
C TRP A 42 12.61 -14.81 -12.35
N ILE A 43 12.82 -15.34 -11.14
CA ILE A 43 12.39 -14.70 -9.89
C ILE A 43 12.97 -13.29 -9.80
N GLU A 44 14.27 -13.11 -10.01
CA GLU A 44 14.91 -11.79 -9.93
C GLU A 44 14.29 -10.80 -10.92
N GLN A 45 14.01 -11.25 -12.14
CA GLN A 45 13.42 -10.40 -13.18
C GLN A 45 12.01 -9.92 -12.81
N LEU A 46 11.23 -10.75 -12.11
CA LEU A 46 9.90 -10.34 -11.63
C LEU A 46 10.01 -9.25 -10.55
N LEU A 47 11.08 -9.25 -9.75
CA LEU A 47 11.25 -8.34 -8.61
C LEU A 47 11.93 -7.00 -8.97
N ILE A 48 12.70 -6.93 -10.06
CA ILE A 48 13.45 -5.74 -10.45
C ILE A 48 12.55 -4.48 -10.54
N GLY A 49 12.97 -3.41 -9.86
CA GLY A 49 12.32 -2.11 -9.90
C GLY A 49 10.97 -2.05 -9.16
N ARG A 50 10.64 -3.06 -8.35
CA ARG A 50 9.39 -3.12 -7.59
C ARG A 50 9.64 -2.92 -6.10
N LEU A 51 8.63 -2.34 -5.44
CA LEU A 51 8.57 -2.35 -3.99
C LEU A 51 8.20 -3.77 -3.53
N LEU A 52 9.06 -4.38 -2.72
CA LEU A 52 8.81 -5.73 -2.22
C LEU A 52 7.95 -5.68 -0.97
N VAL A 53 6.94 -6.55 -0.91
CA VAL A 53 6.23 -6.92 0.32
C VAL A 53 6.39 -8.41 0.49
N THR A 54 7.02 -8.85 1.58
CA THR A 54 7.33 -10.26 1.79
C THR A 54 6.45 -10.84 2.89
N THR A 55 6.02 -12.08 2.73
CA THR A 55 5.51 -12.86 3.86
C THR A 55 6.65 -13.20 4.83
N ASP A 56 6.32 -13.61 6.06
CA ASP A 56 7.31 -14.09 7.02
C ASP A 56 8.10 -15.29 6.47
N ALA A 57 7.44 -16.15 5.68
CA ALA A 57 8.07 -17.32 5.06
C ALA A 57 9.10 -16.95 3.99
N ALA A 58 8.87 -15.85 3.25
CA ALA A 58 9.82 -15.34 2.25
C ALA A 58 10.92 -14.46 2.84
N ALA A 59 10.73 -13.90 4.04
CA ALA A 59 11.64 -12.89 4.60
C ALA A 59 13.08 -13.38 4.80
N GLY A 60 13.27 -14.67 5.11
CA GLY A 60 14.60 -15.26 5.29
C GLY A 60 15.46 -15.23 4.01
N ARG A 61 14.83 -15.30 2.83
CA ARG A 61 15.51 -15.31 1.54
C ARG A 61 15.53 -13.93 0.86
N PHE A 62 14.39 -13.25 0.87
CA PHE A 62 14.20 -12.01 0.12
C PHE A 62 14.39 -10.74 0.98
N GLY A 63 14.70 -10.92 2.27
CA GLY A 63 14.74 -9.85 3.25
C GLY A 63 13.35 -9.44 3.71
N VAL A 64 13.29 -8.61 4.76
CA VAL A 64 12.03 -8.04 5.23
C VAL A 64 11.61 -6.93 4.26
N GLY A 65 10.56 -7.18 3.49
CA GLY A 65 9.93 -6.19 2.61
C GLY A 65 9.11 -5.15 3.37
N ALA A 66 8.46 -4.26 2.63
CA ALA A 66 7.55 -3.28 3.19
C ALA A 66 6.37 -3.95 3.92
N ASP A 67 6.04 -3.43 5.09
CA ASP A 67 5.00 -4.01 5.94
C ASP A 67 3.60 -3.50 5.56
N ALA A 68 2.70 -4.42 5.20
CA ALA A 68 1.31 -4.11 4.88
C ALA A 68 0.51 -3.62 6.11
N ARG A 69 0.85 -4.05 7.33
CA ARG A 69 0.26 -3.50 8.56
C ARG A 69 0.70 -2.07 8.78
N ALA A 70 1.97 -1.76 8.55
CA ALA A 70 2.47 -0.39 8.57
C ALA A 70 1.77 0.48 7.51
N LEU A 71 1.46 -0.05 6.32
CA LEU A 71 0.65 0.66 5.33
C LEU A 71 -0.75 0.98 5.89
N ALA A 72 -1.45 -0.02 6.46
CA ALA A 72 -2.77 0.18 7.05
C ALA A 72 -2.75 1.23 8.16
N ALA A 73 -1.77 1.18 9.05
CA ALA A 73 -1.58 2.15 10.12
C ALA A 73 -1.29 3.55 9.57
N ALA A 74 -0.45 3.67 8.53
CA ALA A 74 -0.13 4.96 7.90
C ALA A 74 -1.36 5.58 7.20
N VAL A 75 -2.17 4.79 6.49
CA VAL A 75 -3.42 5.26 5.88
C VAL A 75 -4.40 5.74 6.97
N GLN A 76 -4.57 4.97 8.05
CA GLN A 76 -5.46 5.37 9.14
C GLN A 76 -4.95 6.64 9.87
N GLY A 77 -3.64 6.72 10.10
CA GLY A 77 -3.02 7.91 10.70
C GLY A 77 -3.24 9.17 9.87
N GLU A 78 -3.18 9.06 8.54
CA GLU A 78 -3.47 10.18 7.64
C GLU A 78 -4.96 10.58 7.69
N VAL A 79 -5.88 9.61 7.71
CA VAL A 79 -7.32 9.89 7.88
C VAL A 79 -7.56 10.70 9.15
N ASP A 80 -6.97 10.28 10.27
CA ASP A 80 -7.13 10.97 11.55
C ASP A 80 -6.50 12.37 11.52
N ALA A 81 -5.35 12.54 10.85
CA ALA A 81 -4.68 13.83 10.69
C ALA A 81 -5.52 14.82 9.86
N LEU A 82 -6.03 14.37 8.70
CA LEU A 82 -6.86 15.20 7.83
C LEU A 82 -8.21 15.54 8.48
N ASP A 83 -8.77 14.65 9.28
CA ASP A 83 -10.00 14.90 10.02
C ASP A 83 -9.80 15.95 11.14
N ARG A 84 -8.66 15.88 11.85
CA ARG A 84 -8.25 16.93 12.79
C ARG A 84 -8.06 18.27 12.08
N ALA A 85 -7.42 18.27 10.92
CA ALA A 85 -7.21 19.47 10.11
C ALA A 85 -8.54 20.10 9.65
N PHE A 86 -9.48 19.27 9.22
CA PHE A 86 -10.84 19.70 8.88
C PHE A 86 -11.54 20.36 10.07
N THR A 87 -11.46 19.72 11.24
CA THR A 87 -12.08 20.23 12.47
C THR A 87 -11.45 21.55 12.90
N ALA A 88 -10.12 21.65 12.84
CA ALA A 88 -9.39 22.89 13.13
C ALA A 88 -9.79 24.01 12.15
N HIS A 89 -9.87 23.73 10.85
CA HIS A 89 -10.30 24.72 9.86
C HIS A 89 -11.73 25.19 10.12
N LEU A 90 -12.68 24.29 10.39
CA LEU A 90 -14.05 24.63 10.75
C LEU A 90 -14.13 25.56 11.96
N ALA A 91 -13.28 25.36 12.97
CA ALA A 91 -13.23 26.21 14.16
C ALA A 91 -12.79 27.65 13.85
N THR A 92 -11.97 27.86 12.81
CA THR A 92 -11.54 29.20 12.37
C THR A 92 -12.62 29.96 11.59
N LEU A 93 -13.65 29.27 11.09
CA LEU A 93 -14.68 29.90 10.27
C LEU A 93 -15.74 30.62 11.14
N PRO A 94 -16.22 31.79 10.67
CA PRO A 94 -17.38 32.45 11.28
C PRO A 94 -18.59 31.50 11.32
N SER A 95 -19.45 31.66 12.32
CA SER A 95 -20.64 30.80 12.50
C SER A 95 -21.53 30.73 11.26
N SER A 96 -21.59 31.80 10.47
CA SER A 96 -22.31 31.89 9.19
C SER A 96 -21.72 31.04 8.05
N ARG A 97 -20.46 30.59 8.17
CA ARG A 97 -19.74 29.77 7.16
C ARG A 97 -19.39 28.36 7.65
N ARG A 98 -19.86 27.93 8.83
CA ARG A 98 -19.66 26.56 9.35
C ARG A 98 -20.48 25.48 8.63
N GLN A 99 -20.81 25.68 7.36
CA GLN A 99 -21.60 24.74 6.55
C GLN A 99 -20.75 23.76 5.73
N LEU A 100 -19.43 23.66 5.98
CA LEU A 100 -18.61 22.67 5.28
C LEU A 100 -19.04 21.25 5.69
N VAL A 101 -19.35 20.43 4.68
CA VAL A 101 -19.70 19.02 4.89
C VAL A 101 -18.44 18.25 5.26
N ARG A 102 -18.49 17.56 6.41
CA ARG A 102 -17.40 16.69 6.86
C ARG A 102 -17.17 15.58 5.83
N PRO A 103 -15.93 15.35 5.38
CA PRO A 103 -15.62 14.24 4.48
C PRO A 103 -16.04 12.91 5.07
N ARG A 104 -16.62 12.05 4.24
CA ARG A 104 -16.79 10.64 4.57
C ARG A 104 -15.52 9.90 4.16
N TRP A 105 -14.61 9.76 5.12
CA TRP A 105 -13.36 9.03 4.90
C TRP A 105 -13.64 7.56 4.55
N PRO A 106 -12.83 6.94 3.67
CA PRO A 106 -12.96 5.52 3.37
C PRO A 106 -12.65 4.68 4.60
N ARG A 107 -13.28 3.51 4.71
CA ARG A 107 -12.91 2.51 5.71
C ARG A 107 -11.54 1.92 5.33
N VAL A 108 -10.60 1.93 6.26
CA VAL A 108 -9.31 1.26 6.11
C VAL A 108 -9.47 -0.21 6.55
N PRO A 109 -9.18 -1.20 5.69
CA PRO A 109 -9.14 -2.60 6.08
C PRO A 109 -8.08 -2.84 7.18
N GLY A 110 -8.50 -3.39 8.32
CA GLY A 110 -7.60 -3.62 9.46
C GLY A 110 -6.77 -4.90 9.36
N GLU A 111 -7.27 -5.91 8.65
CA GLU A 111 -6.62 -7.21 8.52
C GLU A 111 -6.89 -7.83 7.15
N ALA A 112 -6.04 -8.77 6.75
CA ALA A 112 -6.21 -9.53 5.52
C ALA A 112 -7.30 -10.60 5.69
N THR A 113 -8.19 -10.72 4.71
CA THR A 113 -9.16 -11.82 4.65
C THR A 113 -8.54 -13.00 3.91
N PRO A 114 -8.44 -14.20 4.52
CA PRO A 114 -7.89 -15.37 3.86
C PRO A 114 -8.58 -15.64 2.51
N THR A 115 -7.77 -15.83 1.48
CA THR A 115 -8.24 -16.09 0.13
C THR A 115 -7.54 -17.32 -0.43
N THR A 116 -8.33 -18.28 -0.89
CA THR A 116 -7.83 -19.46 -1.61
C THR A 116 -7.58 -19.12 -3.07
N ALA A 117 -6.35 -19.34 -3.52
CA ALA A 117 -5.98 -19.23 -4.94
C ALA A 117 -6.38 -20.51 -5.71
N GLY A 118 -6.38 -20.43 -7.05
CA GLY A 118 -6.61 -21.61 -7.89
C GLY A 118 -5.55 -22.69 -7.68
N ASP A 119 -4.29 -22.28 -7.50
CA ASP A 119 -3.23 -23.10 -6.91
C ASP A 119 -3.14 -22.78 -5.40
N PRO A 120 -3.43 -23.72 -4.49
CA PRO A 120 -3.37 -23.49 -3.05
C PRO A 120 -2.05 -22.91 -2.55
N VAL A 121 -0.93 -23.24 -3.21
CA VAL A 121 0.43 -22.76 -2.88
C VAL A 121 0.51 -21.24 -2.95
N ALA A 122 -0.28 -20.60 -3.81
CA ALA A 122 -0.31 -19.14 -3.98
C ALA A 122 -1.27 -18.41 -3.02
N SER A 123 -1.96 -19.12 -2.11
CA SER A 123 -3.02 -18.52 -1.27
C SER A 123 -2.49 -17.49 -0.28
N GLY A 124 -1.28 -17.68 0.26
CA GLY A 124 -0.62 -16.74 1.16
C GLY A 124 -0.31 -15.42 0.46
N ALA A 125 0.43 -15.48 -0.64
CA ALA A 125 0.70 -14.34 -1.52
C ALA A 125 -0.58 -13.62 -1.97
N LEU A 126 -1.61 -14.37 -2.41
CA LEU A 126 -2.89 -13.80 -2.87
C LEU A 126 -3.62 -13.06 -1.74
N THR A 127 -3.68 -13.65 -0.54
CA THR A 127 -4.31 -13.03 0.63
C THR A 127 -3.68 -11.67 0.94
N LEU A 128 -2.34 -11.62 0.95
CA LEU A 128 -1.60 -10.40 1.21
C LEU A 128 -1.72 -9.38 0.07
N ALA A 129 -1.65 -9.84 -1.19
CA ALA A 129 -1.80 -8.99 -2.38
C ALA A 129 -3.18 -8.33 -2.45
N ARG A 130 -4.25 -9.06 -2.14
CA ARG A 130 -5.60 -8.49 -2.07
C ARG A 130 -5.72 -7.45 -0.98
N TRP A 131 -5.19 -7.74 0.20
CA TRP A 131 -5.23 -6.79 1.29
C TRP A 131 -4.46 -5.50 0.98
N LEU A 132 -3.25 -5.61 0.42
CA LEU A 132 -2.48 -4.46 -0.08
C LEU A 132 -3.27 -3.67 -1.14
N SER A 133 -3.90 -4.35 -2.08
CA SER A 133 -4.74 -3.71 -3.11
C SER A 133 -5.88 -2.91 -2.48
N ASP A 134 -6.58 -3.48 -1.50
CA ASP A 134 -7.66 -2.79 -0.79
C ASP A 134 -7.16 -1.57 0.00
N LEU A 135 -5.98 -1.68 0.63
CA LEU A 135 -5.32 -0.57 1.32
C LEU A 135 -4.95 0.57 0.36
N LEU A 136 -4.41 0.25 -0.82
CA LEU A 136 -4.04 1.24 -1.83
C LEU A 136 -5.28 1.90 -2.46
N VAL A 137 -6.37 1.15 -2.64
CA VAL A 137 -7.67 1.72 -3.04
C VAL A 137 -8.21 2.67 -1.98
N ALA A 138 -8.12 2.30 -0.69
CA ALA A 138 -8.49 3.20 0.40
C ALA A 138 -7.61 4.46 0.40
N TRP A 139 -6.30 4.31 0.21
CA TRP A 139 -5.35 5.42 0.10
C TRP A 139 -5.70 6.39 -1.03
N GLY A 140 -5.94 5.88 -2.24
CA GLY A 140 -6.34 6.71 -3.38
C GLY A 140 -7.61 7.53 -3.10
N LYS A 141 -8.57 6.96 -2.38
CA LYS A 141 -9.78 7.68 -1.94
C LYS A 141 -9.47 8.77 -0.90
N VAL A 142 -8.56 8.51 0.05
CA VAL A 142 -8.10 9.53 1.03
C VAL A 142 -7.45 10.71 0.29
N GLU A 143 -6.52 10.42 -0.62
CA GLU A 143 -5.83 11.45 -1.41
C GLU A 143 -6.79 12.26 -2.29
N GLY A 144 -7.75 11.59 -2.94
CA GLY A 144 -8.79 12.28 -3.72
C GLY A 144 -9.62 13.24 -2.87
N LEU A 145 -10.00 12.83 -1.65
CA LEU A 145 -10.72 13.70 -0.72
C LEU A 145 -9.87 14.86 -0.20
N ARG A 146 -8.57 14.65 0.01
CA ARG A 146 -7.62 15.70 0.41
C ARG A 146 -7.48 16.75 -0.70
N LEU A 147 -7.23 16.33 -1.93
CA LEU A 147 -7.02 17.21 -3.08
C LEU A 147 -8.27 18.02 -3.45
N ALA A 148 -9.47 17.46 -3.23
CA ALA A 148 -10.72 18.18 -3.43
C ALA A 148 -10.95 19.36 -2.46
N ARG A 149 -10.04 19.58 -1.49
CA ARG A 149 -10.19 20.57 -0.41
C ARG A 149 -8.94 21.46 -0.32
N PRO A 150 -8.99 22.69 -0.87
CA PRO A 150 -7.82 23.58 -0.91
C PRO A 150 -7.18 23.86 0.46
N PHE A 151 -7.96 23.94 1.54
CA PHE A 151 -7.42 24.16 2.88
C PHE A 151 -6.61 22.98 3.44
N LEU A 152 -6.66 21.80 2.81
CA LEU A 152 -5.83 20.64 3.15
C LEU A 152 -4.55 20.56 2.30
N GLU A 153 -4.30 21.49 1.39
CA GLU A 153 -3.06 21.54 0.60
C GLU A 153 -1.84 21.66 1.53
N ALA A 154 -1.95 22.41 2.63
CA ALA A 154 -0.89 22.53 3.63
C ALA A 154 -0.49 21.20 4.31
N HIS A 155 -1.32 20.15 4.22
CA HIS A 155 -1.05 18.83 4.83
C HIS A 155 -0.31 17.85 3.90
N GLY A 156 -0.29 18.09 2.59
CA GLY A 156 0.28 17.11 1.65
C GLY A 156 0.69 17.67 0.28
N GLY A 157 0.66 18.99 0.10
CA GLY A 157 0.95 19.66 -1.16
C GLY A 157 -0.18 19.56 -2.19
N ALA A 158 0.02 20.17 -3.35
CA ALA A 158 -0.98 20.23 -4.43
C ALA A 158 -1.06 18.94 -5.29
N ALA A 159 -0.11 18.02 -5.15
CA ALA A 159 -0.02 16.81 -5.95
C ALA A 159 -0.52 15.57 -5.19
N ALA A 160 -1.01 14.57 -5.92
CA ALA A 160 -1.34 13.26 -5.37
C ALA A 160 -0.07 12.52 -4.95
N ARG A 161 -0.08 11.94 -3.76
CA ARG A 161 1.01 11.12 -3.24
C ARG A 161 0.76 9.65 -3.60
N THR A 162 1.79 8.98 -4.11
CA THR A 162 1.70 7.55 -4.45
C THR A 162 1.39 6.68 -3.22
N TYR A 163 1.97 7.02 -2.06
CA TYR A 163 1.86 6.29 -0.80
C TYR A 163 1.63 7.23 0.38
N PRO A 164 1.05 6.75 1.50
CA PRO A 164 0.92 7.56 2.71
C PRO A 164 2.30 7.90 3.29
N PRO A 165 2.42 9.05 3.98
CA PRO A 165 3.67 9.44 4.61
C PRO A 165 4.12 8.38 5.63
N GLY A 166 5.41 8.05 5.62
CA GLY A 166 5.98 7.02 6.48
C GLY A 166 5.90 5.59 5.95
N TRP A 167 5.32 5.37 4.75
CA TRP A 167 5.33 4.08 4.07
C TRP A 167 5.78 4.19 2.60
N PRO A 168 6.51 3.20 2.05
CA PRO A 168 7.20 2.12 2.77
C PRO A 168 8.32 2.77 3.58
N GLY A 169 8.51 2.41 4.85
CA GLY A 169 9.51 3.09 5.70
C GLY A 169 10.86 3.25 4.99
N SER A 170 11.61 4.30 5.31
CA SER A 170 12.94 4.53 4.73
C SER A 170 13.79 3.28 4.96
N VAL A 171 13.95 2.44 3.93
CA VAL A 171 15.02 1.47 3.91
C VAL A 171 16.27 2.33 3.83
N GLU A 172 17.00 2.47 4.94
CA GLU A 172 18.36 2.98 4.90
C GLU A 172 19.06 2.21 3.79
N THR A 173 19.32 2.90 2.70
CA THR A 173 20.08 2.34 1.59
C THR A 173 21.47 2.16 2.16
N THR A 174 21.80 0.95 2.61
CA THR A 174 23.18 0.59 2.93
C THR A 174 23.98 0.80 1.66
N GLY A 175 24.58 1.98 1.56
CA GLY A 175 25.52 2.32 0.51
C GLY A 175 26.68 1.35 0.60
N ALA A 176 26.74 0.41 -0.32
CA ALA A 176 27.99 -0.20 -0.72
C ALA A 176 28.84 0.91 -1.36
N ALA A 177 29.64 1.60 -0.54
CA ALA A 177 30.77 2.37 -1.02
C ALA A 177 31.87 1.37 -1.38
N ALA A 178 32.16 1.32 -2.68
CA ALA A 178 33.37 0.72 -3.26
C ALA A 178 34.64 1.45 -2.81
#